data_AF-A0A126NJQ0-F1
#
_entry.id   AF-A0A126NJQ0-F1
#
_cell.length_a   1.000
_cell.length_b   1.000
_cell.length_c   1.000
_cell.angle_alpha   90.00
_cell.angle_beta   90.00
_cell.angle_gamma   90.00
#
_symmetry.space_group_name_H-M   'P 1'
#
loop_
_entity.id
_entity.type
_entity.pdbx_description
1 polymer ?
#
loop_
_entity_poly.entity_id
_entity_poly.type
_entity_poly.pdbx_seq_one_letter_code
_entity_poly.pdbx_strand_id
1 'polypeptide(L)'
;MEMMRYLLFAAVAASGALHAAAPAQAALTKLIYKQAPLQRIEPLDYPQFKLIEAELRNTVRRHGDRSVPNRFCAVGYQLGSGQLETVLLWDNAQWLIRWWGGDALATSEERYAVSASFSPVTDLRTDLVEDDRYPLGTRAIVRADAEALMADCHAHGRQYTVPPLPPKAEDDEY
;
A
#
# COMPACT_ATOMS: atom_id res chain seq x y z
N MET A 1 -26.47 -77.86 -1.74
CA MET A 1 -27.71 -77.06 -1.88
C MET A 1 -27.36 -75.66 -1.44
N GLU A 2 -27.31 -74.76 -2.42
CA GLU A 2 -27.39 -73.28 -2.39
C GLU A 2 -26.99 -72.38 -1.20
N MET A 3 -26.58 -71.17 -1.62
CA MET A 3 -26.42 -69.89 -0.90
C MET A 3 -25.12 -69.77 -0.08
N MET A 4 -24.33 -68.69 -0.11
CA MET A 4 -24.60 -67.30 -0.49
C MET A 4 -23.25 -66.60 -0.74
N ARG A 5 -23.20 -65.76 -1.78
CA ARG A 5 -22.18 -64.72 -2.03
C ARG A 5 -21.96 -63.83 -0.80
N TYR A 6 -20.74 -63.35 -0.56
CA TYR A 6 -20.48 -61.94 -0.26
C TYR A 6 -19.05 -61.55 -0.65
N LEU A 7 -18.95 -60.72 -1.69
CA LEU A 7 -17.75 -60.01 -2.12
C LEU A 7 -17.49 -58.87 -1.11
N LEU A 8 -16.29 -58.83 -0.53
CA LEU A 8 -15.79 -57.65 0.18
C LEU A 8 -14.74 -56.96 -0.69
N PHE A 9 -15.17 -55.85 -1.30
CA PHE A 9 -14.31 -54.88 -1.95
C PHE A 9 -13.51 -54.14 -0.87
N ALA A 10 -12.18 -54.32 -0.87
CA ALA A 10 -11.28 -53.45 -0.12
C ALA A 10 -11.11 -52.14 -0.90
N ALA A 11 -11.86 -51.10 -0.51
CA ALA A 11 -11.65 -49.75 -1.00
C ALA A 11 -10.35 -49.19 -0.41
N VAL A 12 -9.33 -49.05 -1.26
CA VAL A 12 -8.12 -48.28 -0.94
C VAL A 12 -8.53 -46.81 -0.92
N ALA A 13 -8.73 -46.24 0.26
CA ALA A 13 -8.90 -44.81 0.43
C ALA A 13 -7.53 -44.14 0.21
N ALA A 14 -7.26 -43.71 -1.02
CA ALA A 14 -6.18 -42.80 -1.31
C ALA A 14 -6.55 -41.42 -0.76
N SER A 15 -6.05 -41.11 0.43
CA SER A 15 -6.10 -39.76 1.01
C SER A 15 -5.19 -38.84 0.20
N GLY A 16 -5.69 -38.37 -0.94
CA GLY A 16 -5.10 -37.26 -1.68
C GLY A 16 -5.23 -35.99 -0.86
N ALA A 17 -4.19 -35.65 -0.10
CA ALA A 17 -4.05 -34.34 0.50
C ALA A 17 -3.92 -33.31 -0.65
N LEU A 18 -5.05 -32.72 -1.04
CA LEU A 18 -5.10 -31.51 -1.84
C LEU A 18 -4.35 -30.42 -1.05
N HIS A 19 -3.05 -30.29 -1.32
CA HIS A 19 -2.33 -29.07 -0.98
C HIS A 19 -2.97 -27.98 -1.83
N ALA A 20 -3.84 -27.19 -1.21
CA ALA A 20 -4.25 -25.91 -1.78
C ALA A 20 -2.96 -25.11 -1.99
N ALA A 21 -2.51 -25.02 -3.24
CA ALA A 21 -1.44 -24.11 -3.61
C ALA A 21 -1.90 -22.72 -3.17
N ALA A 22 -1.15 -22.10 -2.25
CA ALA A 22 -1.36 -20.70 -1.93
C ALA A 22 -1.39 -19.92 -3.26
N PRO A 23 -2.35 -19.00 -3.47
CA PRO A 23 -2.41 -18.24 -4.69
C PRO A 23 -1.05 -17.58 -4.89
N ALA A 24 -0.38 -17.90 -6.01
CA ALA A 24 0.91 -17.31 -6.32
C ALA A 24 0.73 -15.78 -6.32
N GLN A 25 1.39 -15.09 -5.39
CA GLN A 25 1.38 -13.63 -5.36
C GLN A 25 1.79 -13.14 -6.75
N ALA A 26 0.97 -12.27 -7.36
CA ALA A 26 1.29 -11.71 -8.67
C ALA A 26 2.68 -11.06 -8.62
N ALA A 27 3.53 -11.41 -9.57
CA ALA A 27 4.90 -10.94 -9.64
C ALA A 27 4.94 -9.41 -9.70
N LEU A 28 5.82 -8.80 -8.92
CA LEU A 28 6.04 -7.36 -8.96
C LEU A 28 6.85 -7.00 -10.21
N THR A 29 6.40 -5.96 -10.90
CA THR A 29 7.20 -5.27 -11.91
C THR A 29 8.05 -4.20 -11.23
N LYS A 30 8.83 -3.43 -12.00
CA LYS A 30 9.59 -2.30 -11.47
C LYS A 30 8.72 -1.23 -10.80
N LEU A 31 7.44 -1.11 -11.20
CA LEU A 31 6.58 0.00 -10.79
C LEU A 31 7.33 1.33 -11.00
N ILE A 32 7.26 2.24 -10.03
CA ILE A 32 7.98 3.53 -10.04
C ILE A 32 9.48 3.44 -9.68
N TYR A 33 9.99 2.23 -9.45
CA TYR A 33 11.36 2.02 -8.98
C TYR A 33 12.31 1.68 -10.13
N LYS A 34 13.62 1.81 -9.88
CA LYS A 34 14.66 1.40 -10.85
C LYS A 34 14.68 -0.10 -11.10
N GLN A 35 14.25 -0.88 -10.10
CA GLN A 35 14.19 -2.34 -10.10
C GLN A 35 12.91 -2.76 -9.40
N ALA A 36 12.37 -3.94 -9.75
CA ALA A 36 11.23 -4.51 -9.04
C ALA A 36 11.51 -4.58 -7.53
N PRO A 37 10.55 -4.18 -6.67
CA PRO A 37 10.66 -4.45 -5.25
C PRO A 37 10.78 -5.96 -5.00
N LEU A 38 11.48 -6.33 -3.94
CA LEU A 38 11.70 -7.73 -3.57
C LEU A 38 10.37 -8.41 -3.21
N GLN A 39 9.52 -7.69 -2.48
CA GLN A 39 8.21 -8.16 -2.06
C GLN A 39 7.31 -7.01 -1.62
N ARG A 40 6.00 -7.29 -1.55
CA ARG A 40 5.05 -6.46 -0.81
C ARG A 40 5.21 -6.75 0.68
N ILE A 41 4.94 -5.75 1.51
CA ILE A 41 4.89 -5.89 2.98
C ILE A 41 3.54 -5.38 3.49
N GLU A 42 3.07 -5.89 4.63
CA GLU A 42 1.99 -5.26 5.40
C GLU A 42 2.63 -4.14 6.24
N PRO A 43 2.33 -2.85 5.99
CA PRO A 43 2.99 -1.75 6.70
C PRO A 43 2.89 -1.86 8.22
N LEU A 44 1.75 -2.31 8.74
CA LEU A 44 1.50 -2.36 10.19
C LEU A 44 2.36 -3.39 10.95
N ASP A 45 3.04 -4.30 10.24
CA ASP A 45 4.01 -5.22 10.84
C ASP A 45 5.32 -4.51 11.24
N TYR A 46 5.53 -3.26 10.80
CA TYR A 46 6.76 -2.50 11.02
C TYR A 46 6.52 -1.25 11.90
N PRO A 47 7.32 -1.03 12.95
CA PRO A 47 7.12 0.06 13.91
C PRO A 47 6.96 1.46 13.29
N GLN A 48 7.75 1.80 12.28
CA GLN A 48 7.76 3.12 11.65
C GLN A 48 6.47 3.46 10.89
N PHE A 49 5.63 2.47 10.56
CA PHE A 49 4.37 2.70 9.85
C PHE A 49 3.12 2.54 10.75
N LYS A 50 3.29 2.22 12.05
CA LYS A 50 2.15 1.91 12.95
C LYS A 50 1.17 3.07 13.14
N LEU A 51 1.61 4.31 12.95
CA LEU A 51 0.78 5.50 13.12
C LEU A 51 0.16 6.01 11.80
N ILE A 52 0.04 5.14 10.79
CA ILE A 52 -0.46 5.52 9.46
C ILE A 52 -1.80 6.28 9.50
N GLU A 53 -2.76 5.92 10.34
CA GLU A 53 -4.03 6.65 10.42
C GLU A 53 -3.85 8.10 10.92
N ALA A 54 -2.96 8.32 11.88
CA ALA A 54 -2.63 9.65 12.38
C ALA A 54 -1.84 10.46 11.33
N GLU A 55 -0.91 9.81 10.62
CA GLU A 55 -0.16 10.38 9.49
C GLU A 55 -1.08 10.84 8.36
N LEU A 56 -2.03 10.01 7.95
CA LEU A 56 -3.04 10.34 6.94
C LEU A 56 -3.91 11.51 7.39
N ARG A 57 -4.39 11.48 8.63
CA ARG A 57 -5.20 12.57 9.18
C ARG A 57 -4.43 13.89 9.20
N ASN A 58 -3.18 13.91 9.64
CA ASN A 58 -2.36 15.12 9.66
C ASN A 58 -1.97 15.59 8.26
N THR A 59 -1.79 14.66 7.32
CA THR A 59 -1.60 14.97 5.90
C THR A 59 -2.83 15.69 5.33
N VAL A 60 -4.05 15.22 5.63
CA VAL A 60 -5.31 15.90 5.27
C VAL A 60 -5.42 17.27 5.95
N ARG A 61 -5.07 17.38 7.24
CA ARG A 61 -5.10 18.68 7.96
C ARG A 61 -4.24 19.74 7.29
N ARG A 62 -3.08 19.33 6.76
CA ARG A 62 -2.05 20.22 6.20
C ARG A 62 -2.32 20.58 4.75
N HIS A 63 -2.70 19.61 3.93
CA HIS A 63 -2.70 19.73 2.47
C HIS A 63 -4.07 19.50 1.82
N GLY A 64 -5.03 18.92 2.55
CA GLY A 64 -6.27 18.42 1.98
C GLY A 64 -7.47 19.32 2.20
N ASP A 65 -8.57 18.98 1.49
CA ASP A 65 -9.89 19.50 1.81
C ASP A 65 -10.43 18.81 3.08
N ARG A 66 -10.51 19.56 4.17
CA ARG A 66 -10.98 19.09 5.48
C ARG A 66 -12.49 18.89 5.53
N SER A 67 -13.25 19.42 4.57
CA SER A 67 -14.72 19.39 4.57
C SER A 67 -15.31 18.09 4.00
N VAL A 68 -14.48 17.27 3.35
CA VAL A 68 -14.91 16.02 2.70
C VAL A 68 -14.18 14.79 3.26
N PRO A 69 -14.75 13.58 3.13
CA PRO A 69 -14.00 12.36 3.38
C PRO A 69 -12.83 12.23 2.40
N ASN A 70 -11.64 11.94 2.92
CA ASN A 70 -10.42 11.75 2.14
C ASN A 70 -10.04 10.28 2.08
N ARG A 71 -9.91 9.73 0.88
CA ARG A 71 -9.67 8.30 0.64
C ARG A 71 -8.22 8.07 0.26
N PHE A 72 -7.65 7.02 0.85
CA PHE A 72 -6.28 6.62 0.58
C PHE A 72 -6.20 5.11 0.34
N CYS A 73 -5.27 4.72 -0.51
CA CYS A 73 -4.78 3.36 -0.59
C CYS A 73 -3.31 3.33 -0.14
N ALA A 74 -2.96 2.43 0.77
CA ALA A 74 -1.59 2.23 1.24
C ALA A 74 -1.07 0.85 0.84
N VAL A 75 0.08 0.80 0.18
CA VAL A 75 0.75 -0.45 -0.20
C VAL A 75 2.23 -0.36 0.17
N GLY A 76 2.72 -1.37 0.88
CA GLY A 76 4.10 -1.42 1.37
C GLY A 76 4.99 -2.29 0.49
N TYR A 77 6.25 -1.89 0.35
CA TYR A 77 7.28 -2.62 -0.38
C TYR A 77 8.59 -2.73 0.40
N GLN A 78 9.29 -3.84 0.19
CA GLN A 78 10.71 -3.96 0.48
C GLN A 78 11.50 -3.84 -0.81
N LEU A 79 12.40 -2.85 -0.87
CA LEU A 79 13.23 -2.58 -2.05
C LEU A 79 14.49 -3.47 -2.05
N GLY A 80 15.19 -3.53 -3.19
CA GLY A 80 16.42 -4.32 -3.35
C GLY A 80 17.55 -3.96 -2.38
N SER A 81 17.54 -2.73 -1.83
CA SER A 81 18.47 -2.27 -0.79
C SER A 81 18.11 -2.76 0.62
N GLY A 82 16.97 -3.42 0.81
CA GLY A 82 16.38 -3.71 2.11
C GLY A 82 15.56 -2.55 2.69
N GLN A 83 15.56 -1.38 2.05
CA GLN A 83 14.75 -0.24 2.45
C GLN A 83 13.26 -0.57 2.35
N LEU A 84 12.50 -0.13 3.36
CA LEU A 84 11.05 -0.27 3.39
C LEU A 84 10.40 1.06 3.00
N GLU A 85 9.34 0.99 2.21
CA GLU A 85 8.57 2.14 1.77
C GLU A 85 7.10 1.77 1.72
N THR A 86 6.24 2.66 2.20
CA THR A 86 4.80 2.60 1.96
C THR A 86 4.44 3.70 0.97
N VAL A 87 3.81 3.32 -0.15
CA VAL A 87 3.20 4.29 -1.05
C VAL A 87 1.78 4.55 -0.57
N LEU A 88 1.45 5.83 -0.41
CA LEU A 88 0.09 6.30 -0.11
C LEU A 88 -0.45 6.97 -1.37
N LEU A 89 -1.48 6.38 -1.97
CA LEU A 89 -2.25 6.98 -3.05
C LEU A 89 -3.43 7.72 -2.43
N TRP A 90 -3.54 9.02 -2.66
CA TRP A 90 -4.60 9.86 -2.15
C TRP A 90 -5.55 10.27 -3.28
N ASP A 91 -6.73 9.66 -3.30
CA ASP A 91 -7.70 9.82 -4.38
C ASP A 91 -8.15 11.27 -4.55
N ASN A 92 -8.52 11.94 -3.46
CA ASN A 92 -9.07 13.30 -3.53
C ASN A 92 -8.03 14.32 -4.01
N ALA A 93 -6.78 14.19 -3.56
CA ALA A 93 -5.69 15.09 -3.96
C ALA A 93 -5.05 14.68 -5.30
N GLN A 94 -5.30 13.46 -5.78
CA GLN A 94 -4.60 12.85 -6.91
C GLN A 94 -3.08 12.81 -6.68
N TRP A 95 -2.67 12.44 -5.46
CA TRP A 95 -1.27 12.42 -5.05
C TRP A 95 -0.78 10.99 -4.81
N LEU A 96 0.46 10.74 -5.20
CA LEU A 96 1.25 9.59 -4.79
C LEU A 96 2.31 10.08 -3.81
N ILE A 97 2.28 9.57 -2.58
CA ILE A 97 3.20 9.95 -1.50
C ILE A 97 4.10 8.75 -1.22
N ARG A 98 5.42 8.95 -1.33
CA ARG A 98 6.43 7.91 -1.03
C ARG A 98 6.88 8.05 0.41
N TRP A 99 6.29 7.28 1.31
CA TRP A 99 6.47 7.43 2.75
C TRP A 99 7.38 6.34 3.34
N TRP A 100 8.46 6.76 4.02
CA TRP A 100 9.42 5.84 4.65
C TRP A 100 9.14 5.53 6.12
N GLY A 101 8.03 6.04 6.65
CA GLY A 101 7.66 5.86 8.05
C GLY A 101 8.05 7.06 8.90
N GLY A 102 7.38 7.17 10.05
CA GLY A 102 7.74 8.13 11.10
C GLY A 102 8.86 7.61 11.99
N ASP A 103 9.23 8.41 12.98
CA ASP A 103 10.16 7.96 14.03
C ASP A 103 9.54 6.77 14.79
N ALA A 104 10.19 5.60 14.69
CA ALA A 104 9.77 4.38 15.34
C ALA A 104 9.75 4.46 16.88
N LEU A 105 10.46 5.44 17.46
CA LEU A 105 10.52 5.73 18.89
C LEU A 105 9.61 6.88 19.31
N ALA A 106 8.99 7.61 18.37
CA ALA A 106 8.03 8.65 18.71
C ALA A 106 6.90 8.01 19.52
N THR A 107 6.68 8.53 20.72
CA THR A 107 5.82 7.95 21.75
C THR A 107 4.35 8.11 21.41
N SER A 108 3.85 7.48 20.35
CA SER A 108 2.42 7.37 19.98
C SER A 108 1.60 8.66 19.89
N GLU A 109 2.22 9.83 20.10
CA GLU A 109 1.54 11.10 20.15
C GLU A 109 1.14 11.45 18.73
N GLU A 110 -0.14 11.26 18.45
CA GLU A 110 -0.74 11.45 17.13
C GLU A 110 -0.45 12.82 16.51
N ARG A 111 -0.10 13.83 17.31
CA ARG A 111 0.32 15.16 16.84
C ARG A 111 1.70 15.18 16.16
N TYR A 112 2.57 14.22 16.44
CA TYR A 112 3.91 14.12 15.83
C TYR A 112 3.94 13.18 14.63
N ALA A 113 2.83 12.49 14.34
CA ALA A 113 2.66 11.68 13.15
C ALA A 113 2.46 12.59 11.91
N VAL A 114 3.52 13.23 11.43
CA VAL A 114 3.47 14.20 10.32
C VAL A 114 4.39 13.83 9.15
N SER A 115 5.17 12.76 9.28
CA SER A 115 6.21 12.38 8.31
C SER A 115 5.67 12.12 6.89
N ALA A 116 4.45 11.59 6.76
CA ALA A 116 3.81 11.42 5.46
C ALA A 116 3.54 12.77 4.78
N SER A 117 3.18 13.80 5.56
CA SER A 117 2.88 15.15 5.05
C SER A 117 4.10 15.87 4.46
N PHE A 118 5.31 15.42 4.82
CA PHE A 118 6.59 15.96 4.34
C PHE A 118 7.31 15.03 3.36
N SER A 119 6.72 13.87 3.07
CA SER A 119 7.31 12.89 2.19
C SER A 119 7.30 13.37 0.73
N PRO A 120 8.17 12.82 -0.14
CA PRO A 120 8.12 13.10 -1.57
C PRO A 120 6.73 12.81 -2.16
N VAL A 121 6.20 13.79 -2.90
CA VAL A 121 4.90 13.73 -3.56
C VAL A 121 5.09 13.84 -5.08
N THR A 122 4.35 12.99 -5.80
CA THR A 122 4.08 13.12 -7.24
C THR A 122 2.61 13.52 -7.39
N ASP A 123 2.34 14.65 -8.06
CA ASP A 123 0.98 15.00 -8.47
C ASP A 123 0.61 14.22 -9.74
N LEU A 124 -0.33 13.30 -9.64
CA LEU A 124 -0.71 12.39 -10.73
C LEU A 124 -1.36 13.12 -11.92
N ARG A 125 -1.69 14.40 -11.77
CA ARG A 125 -2.25 15.22 -12.85
C ARG A 125 -1.16 15.90 -13.67
N THR A 126 -0.03 16.24 -13.07
CA THR A 126 1.00 17.10 -13.69
C THR A 126 2.39 16.49 -13.79
N ASP A 127 2.72 15.51 -12.94
CA ASP A 127 4.07 14.97 -12.82
C ASP A 127 4.23 13.61 -13.54
N LEU A 128 3.28 13.25 -14.41
CA LEU A 128 3.32 12.03 -15.21
C LEU A 128 3.87 12.30 -16.61
N VAL A 129 4.87 11.53 -17.01
CA VAL A 129 5.43 11.54 -18.37
C VAL A 129 5.13 10.23 -19.09
N GLU A 130 5.09 10.25 -20.42
CA GLU A 130 4.75 9.05 -21.21
C GLU A 130 5.89 8.02 -21.26
N ASP A 131 7.14 8.47 -21.15
CA ASP A 131 8.32 7.60 -21.16
C ASP A 131 9.51 8.24 -20.43
N ASP A 132 10.51 7.41 -20.12
CA ASP A 132 11.72 7.77 -19.38
C ASP A 132 12.88 8.22 -20.28
N ARG A 133 12.61 8.66 -21.51
CA ARG A 133 13.65 9.13 -22.45
C ARG A 133 14.36 10.39 -21.98
N TYR A 134 13.81 11.11 -21.01
CA TYR A 134 14.42 12.29 -20.38
C TYR A 134 14.71 12.03 -18.90
N PRO A 135 15.74 12.69 -18.31
CA PRO A 135 16.03 12.56 -16.90
C PRO A 135 14.80 12.93 -16.07
N LEU A 136 14.24 11.94 -15.39
CA LEU A 136 13.15 12.17 -14.46
C LEU A 136 13.67 12.99 -13.28
N GLY A 137 12.99 14.10 -12.96
CA GLY A 137 13.22 14.84 -11.73
C GLY A 137 12.80 14.01 -10.50
N THR A 138 12.97 14.57 -9.30
CA THR A 138 12.63 13.85 -8.05
C THR A 138 11.15 13.51 -7.89
N ARG A 139 10.26 14.14 -8.69
CA ARG A 139 8.80 13.97 -8.65
C ARG A 139 8.22 13.31 -9.89
N ALA A 140 8.87 13.43 -11.04
CA ALA A 140 8.34 12.95 -12.31
C ALA A 140 8.43 11.42 -12.39
N ILE A 141 7.35 10.77 -12.79
CA ILE A 141 7.31 9.31 -12.97
C ILE A 141 6.64 8.97 -14.31
N VAL A 142 6.95 7.80 -14.84
CA VAL A 142 6.31 7.31 -16.06
C VAL A 142 4.86 6.94 -15.77
N ARG A 143 3.93 7.35 -16.64
CA ARG A 143 2.49 7.11 -16.50
C ARG A 143 2.17 5.63 -16.32
N ALA A 144 2.70 4.77 -17.19
CA ALA A 144 2.47 3.32 -17.11
C ALA A 144 2.94 2.71 -15.78
N ASP A 145 4.04 3.22 -15.22
CA ASP A 145 4.56 2.78 -13.93
C ASP A 145 3.66 3.24 -12.76
N ALA A 146 3.12 4.46 -12.84
CA ALA A 146 2.13 4.98 -11.91
C ALA A 146 0.82 4.16 -11.96
N GLU A 147 0.34 3.86 -13.16
CA GLU A 147 -0.87 3.03 -13.37
C GLU A 147 -0.69 1.62 -12.84
N ALA A 148 0.47 1.00 -13.08
CA ALA A 148 0.80 -0.31 -12.52
C ALA A 148 0.79 -0.28 -10.98
N LEU A 149 1.31 0.79 -10.37
CA LEU A 149 1.30 0.96 -8.92
C LEU A 149 -0.10 1.20 -8.35
N MET A 150 -0.93 2.00 -9.03
CA MET A 150 -2.33 2.20 -8.64
C MET A 150 -3.12 0.89 -8.71
N ALA A 151 -2.95 0.12 -9.79
CA ALA A 151 -3.55 -1.21 -9.91
C ALA A 151 -3.08 -2.16 -8.81
N ASP A 152 -1.78 -2.14 -8.48
CA ASP A 152 -1.21 -2.94 -7.40
C ASP A 152 -1.83 -2.60 -6.04
N CYS A 153 -1.96 -1.31 -5.74
CA CYS A 153 -2.57 -0.84 -4.51
C CYS A 153 -4.07 -1.22 -4.45
N HIS A 154 -4.82 -1.11 -5.54
CA HIS A 154 -6.21 -1.56 -5.56
C HIS A 154 -6.36 -3.06 -5.32
N ALA A 155 -5.42 -3.87 -5.81
CA ALA A 155 -5.46 -5.32 -5.65
C ALA A 155 -4.96 -5.80 -4.27
N HIS A 156 -3.99 -5.11 -3.68
CA HIS A 156 -3.23 -5.63 -2.53
C HIS A 156 -3.03 -4.63 -1.38
N GLY A 157 -3.34 -3.36 -1.61
CA GLY A 157 -3.19 -2.29 -0.63
C GLY A 157 -4.35 -2.22 0.35
N ARG A 158 -4.06 -1.64 1.51
CA ARG A 158 -5.03 -1.36 2.56
C ARG A 158 -5.72 -0.03 2.27
N GLN A 159 -7.04 -0.04 2.30
CA GLN A 159 -7.86 1.16 2.06
C GLN A 159 -8.09 1.90 3.38
N TYR A 160 -7.99 3.23 3.33
CA TYR A 160 -8.24 4.12 4.46
C TYR A 160 -9.22 5.22 4.05
N THR A 161 -10.00 5.68 5.03
CA THR A 161 -10.83 6.87 4.88
C THR A 161 -10.62 7.76 6.10
N VAL A 162 -10.09 8.95 5.87
CA VAL A 162 -10.05 10.01 6.86
C VAL A 162 -11.40 10.76 6.77
N PRO A 163 -12.21 10.79 7.84
CA PRO A 163 -13.47 11.53 7.83
C PRO A 163 -13.21 13.05 7.70
N PRO A 164 -14.23 13.85 7.34
CA PRO A 164 -14.14 15.30 7.42
C PRO A 164 -13.59 15.73 8.79
N LEU A 165 -12.67 16.69 8.76
CA LEU A 165 -12.00 17.20 9.94
C LEU A 165 -12.65 18.52 10.37
N PRO A 166 -12.56 18.88 11.65
CA PRO A 166 -12.99 20.19 12.11
C PRO A 166 -12.38 21.32 11.26
N PRO A 167 -13.10 22.44 11.07
CA PRO A 167 -12.54 23.63 10.45
C PRO A 167 -11.21 23.99 11.08
N LYS A 168 -10.32 24.58 10.29
CA LYS A 168 -9.02 25.05 10.79
C LYS A 168 -9.25 26.06 11.92
N ALA A 169 -8.75 25.77 13.12
CA ALA A 169 -8.73 26.77 14.19
C ALA A 169 -7.69 27.87 13.86
N GLU A 170 -7.82 29.08 14.42
CA GLU A 170 -6.80 30.14 14.27
C GLU A 170 -5.41 29.66 14.70
N ASP A 171 -5.35 28.69 15.61
CA ASP A 171 -4.13 28.17 16.23
C ASP A 171 -3.61 26.89 15.55
N ASP A 172 -4.28 26.38 14.50
CA ASP A 172 -3.85 25.21 13.73
C ASP A 172 -2.69 25.61 12.78
N GLU A 173 -1.54 26.03 13.32
CA GLU A 173 -0.34 26.32 12.53
C GLU A 173 0.66 25.16 12.65
N TYR A 174 0.61 24.23 11.68
CA TYR A 174 1.65 23.21 11.46
C TYR A 174 1.82 22.87 9.99
#